data_AF-A0A523GFD0-F1
#
_entry.id   AF-A0A523GFD0-F1
#
_cell.length_a   1.000
_cell.length_b   1.000
_cell.length_c   1.000
_cell.angle_alpha   90.00
_cell.angle_beta   90.00
_cell.angle_gamma   90.00
#
_symmetry.space_group_name_H-M   'P 1'
#
loop_
_entity.id
_entity.type
_entity.pdbx_description
1 polymer ?
#
loop_
_entity_poly.entity_id
_entity_poly.type
_entity_poly.pdbx_seq_one_letter_code
_entity_poly.pdbx_strand_id
1 'polypeptide(L)'
;MKYLALFTLALFSVCSSANAQGTWTPADRGSDNITVEGHIPLGGRLTVTDLDIEQELSRPYAYVGRASLLEDGPKGMDIID
;
A
#
# COMPACT_ATOMS: atom_id res chain seq x y z
N MET A 1 -41.25 7.21 22.17
CA MET A 1 -40.57 8.52 22.06
C MET A 1 -39.27 8.57 22.87
N LYS A 2 -39.30 8.43 24.21
CA LYS A 2 -38.08 8.50 25.06
C LYS A 2 -36.98 7.47 24.74
N TYR A 3 -37.35 6.22 24.46
CA TYR A 3 -36.39 5.16 24.14
C TYR A 3 -35.80 5.24 22.72
N LEU A 4 -36.49 5.91 21.79
CA LEU A 4 -36.01 6.09 20.41
C LEU A 4 -34.86 7.10 20.38
N ALA A 5 -34.96 8.18 21.17
CA ALA A 5 -33.91 9.17 21.33
C ALA A 5 -32.63 8.58 21.98
N LEU A 6 -32.80 7.69 22.96
CA LEU A 6 -31.70 6.97 23.61
C LEU A 6 -31.00 6.00 22.65
N PHE A 7 -31.76 5.31 21.79
CA PHE A 7 -31.22 4.41 20.78
C PHE A 7 -30.44 5.15 19.69
N THR A 8 -30.94 6.31 19.23
CA THR A 8 -30.22 7.16 18.27
C THR A 8 -28.93 7.76 18.84
N LEU A 9 -28.90 8.08 20.14
CA LEU A 9 -27.71 8.62 20.80
C LEU A 9 -26.62 7.55 20.98
N ALA A 10 -27.01 6.31 21.29
CA ALA A 10 -26.10 5.18 21.37
C ALA A 10 -25.47 4.83 20.01
N LEU A 11 -26.23 4.95 18.91
CA LEU A 11 -25.73 4.68 17.56
C LEU A 11 -24.68 5.69 17.08
N PHE A 12 -24.79 6.96 17.51
CA PHE A 12 -23.82 8.01 17.16
C PHE A 12 -22.48 7.84 17.87
N SER A 13 -22.45 7.18 19.04
CA SER A 13 -21.24 7.03 19.84
C SER A 13 -20.28 5.94 19.33
N VAL A 14 -20.73 5.08 18.41
CA VAL A 14 -19.91 3.97 17.87
C VAL A 14 -19.01 4.41 16.71
N CYS A 15 -19.32 5.53 16.04
CA CYS A 15 -18.56 5.99 14.86
C CYS A 15 -17.37 6.93 15.16
N SER A 16 -17.11 7.26 16.43
CA SER A 16 -16.02 8.18 16.79
C SER A 16 -14.68 7.46 16.96
N SER A 17 -14.25 6.73 15.94
CA SER A 17 -12.85 6.27 15.82
C SER A 17 -12.13 7.16 14.82
N ALA A 18 -11.83 8.39 15.24
CA ALA A 18 -10.84 9.21 14.53
C ALA A 18 -9.47 8.62 14.86
N ASN A 19 -8.95 7.72 14.02
CA ASN A 19 -7.55 7.32 14.10
C ASN A 19 -6.73 8.59 13.94
N ALA A 20 -6.05 9.02 15.01
CA ALA A 20 -5.05 10.06 14.93
C ALA A 20 -4.00 9.55 13.95
N GLN A 21 -3.94 10.14 12.75
CA GLN A 21 -2.88 9.85 11.81
C GLN A 21 -1.57 10.28 12.48
N GLY A 22 -0.83 9.33 13.04
CA GLY A 22 0.51 9.58 13.55
C GLY A 22 1.33 10.27 12.46
N THR A 23 2.19 11.22 12.84
CA THR A 23 3.11 11.87 11.91
C THR A 23 3.98 10.79 11.28
N TRP A 24 3.61 10.35 10.07
CA TRP A 24 4.37 9.37 9.32
C TRP A 24 5.76 9.93 9.02
N THR A 25 6.81 9.25 9.48
CA THR A 25 8.19 9.58 9.12
C THR A 25 8.70 8.53 8.12
N PRO A 26 9.68 8.86 7.26
CA PRO A 26 10.30 7.87 6.38
C PRO A 26 10.96 6.69 7.13
N ALA A 27 11.23 6.84 8.43
CA ALA A 27 11.75 5.77 9.29
C ALA A 27 10.64 4.80 9.73
N ASP A 28 9.39 5.26 9.81
CA ASP A 28 8.23 4.46 10.16
C ASP A 28 7.64 3.84 8.90
N ARG A 29 8.06 2.61 8.59
CA ARG A 29 7.55 1.87 7.43
C ARG A 29 6.11 1.43 7.70
N GLY A 30 5.22 1.70 6.76
CA GLY A 30 3.80 1.36 6.88
C GLY A 30 2.99 2.46 7.56
N SER A 31 1.78 2.12 7.99
CA SER A 31 0.92 2.96 8.82
C SER A 31 0.29 2.10 9.91
N ASP A 32 -0.36 2.71 10.91
CA ASP A 32 -1.03 1.95 11.98
C ASP A 32 -2.07 0.93 11.46
N ASN A 33 -2.51 1.07 10.21
CA ASN A 33 -3.46 0.20 9.50
C ASN A 33 -2.85 -0.57 8.31
N ILE A 34 -1.54 -0.47 8.05
CA ILE A 34 -0.91 -1.13 6.89
C ILE A 34 0.34 -1.87 7.34
N THR A 35 0.39 -3.17 7.04
CA THR A 35 1.59 -3.99 7.20
C THR A 35 2.40 -3.95 5.90
N VAL A 36 3.72 -3.78 6.03
CA VAL A 36 4.64 -3.79 4.89
C VAL A 36 5.13 -5.22 4.66
N GLU A 37 4.77 -5.81 3.53
CA GLU A 37 5.19 -7.17 3.16
C GLU A 37 6.59 -7.21 2.53
N GLY A 38 6.99 -6.16 1.80
CA GLY A 38 8.26 -6.16 1.07
C GLY A 38 8.57 -4.82 0.42
N HIS A 39 9.72 -4.71 -0.23
CA HIS A 39 10.15 -3.53 -1.01
C HIS A 39 10.60 -3.95 -2.40
N ILE A 40 10.08 -3.27 -3.42
CA ILE A 40 10.40 -3.56 -4.82
C ILE A 40 11.53 -2.63 -5.29
N PRO A 41 12.69 -3.16 -5.71
CA PRO A 41 13.80 -2.35 -6.20
C PRO A 41 13.46 -1.63 -7.51
N LEU A 42 13.53 -0.30 -7.50
CA LEU A 42 13.27 0.53 -8.69
C LEU A 42 14.33 0.39 -9.79
N GLY A 43 15.47 -0.25 -9.52
CA GLY A 43 16.56 -0.42 -10.49
C GLY A 43 17.25 0.90 -10.88
N GLY A 44 17.87 0.91 -12.06
CA GLY A 44 18.57 2.09 -12.58
C GLY A 44 17.63 3.20 -13.06
N ARG A 45 18.16 4.41 -13.21
CA ARG A 45 17.39 5.57 -13.71
C ARG A 45 16.79 5.26 -15.09
N LEU A 46 15.49 5.54 -15.26
CA LEU A 46 14.74 5.31 -16.51
C LEU A 46 14.80 3.84 -16.98
N THR A 47 14.71 2.88 -16.05
CA THR A 47 14.68 1.44 -16.39
C THR A 47 13.35 0.74 -16.12
N VAL A 48 12.47 1.32 -15.29
CA VAL A 48 11.13 0.77 -14.98
C VAL A 48 10.09 1.45 -15.84
N THR A 49 9.26 0.66 -16.51
CA THR A 49 8.14 1.16 -17.32
C THR A 49 6.79 1.04 -16.63
N ASP A 50 6.59 -0.06 -15.90
CA ASP A 50 5.32 -0.38 -15.25
C ASP A 50 5.51 -1.35 -14.08
N LEU A 51 4.50 -1.47 -13.22
CA LEU A 51 4.49 -2.34 -12.06
C LEU A 51 3.09 -2.85 -11.73
N ASP A 52 2.94 -4.17 -11.66
CA ASP A 52 1.73 -4.86 -11.21
C ASP A 52 2.03 -5.74 -9.97
N ILE A 53 1.07 -5.90 -9.06
CA ILE A 53 1.21 -6.68 -7.82
C ILE A 53 0.01 -7.63 -7.65
N GLU A 54 0.28 -8.90 -7.33
CA GLU A 54 -0.78 -9.85 -6.98
C GLU A 54 -1.48 -9.48 -5.67
N GLN A 55 -2.79 -9.70 -5.61
CA GLN A 55 -3.60 -9.51 -4.38
C GLN A 55 -3.67 -10.79 -3.52
N GLU A 56 -3.16 -11.91 -4.02
CA GLU A 56 -3.12 -13.18 -3.29
C GLU A 56 -1.95 -13.17 -2.29
N LEU A 57 -2.25 -12.96 -1.01
CA LEU A 57 -1.23 -12.79 0.02
C LEU A 57 -0.36 -14.03 0.25
N SER A 58 -0.84 -15.23 -0.11
CA SER A 58 0.00 -16.44 -0.06
C SER A 58 1.08 -16.49 -1.16
N ARG A 59 0.99 -15.60 -2.15
CA ARG A 59 1.92 -15.50 -3.28
C ARG A 59 2.01 -14.04 -3.76
N PRO A 60 2.67 -13.16 -2.99
CA PRO A 60 2.67 -11.72 -3.24
C PRO A 60 3.68 -11.32 -4.33
N TYR A 61 3.57 -11.90 -5.53
CA TYR A 61 4.49 -11.55 -6.62
C TYR A 61 4.25 -10.13 -7.13
N ALA A 62 5.35 -9.46 -7.44
CA ALA A 62 5.37 -8.23 -8.20
C ALA A 62 5.99 -8.44 -9.59
N TYR A 63 5.35 -7.87 -10.60
CA TYR A 63 5.77 -7.91 -11.99
C TYR A 63 6.28 -6.52 -12.37
N VAL A 64 7.57 -6.39 -12.64
CA VAL A 64 8.21 -5.10 -12.94
C VAL A 64 8.65 -5.06 -14.40
N GLY A 65 7.97 -4.24 -15.19
CA GLY A 65 8.33 -4.01 -16.59
C GLY A 65 9.64 -3.24 -16.70
N ARG A 66 10.57 -3.74 -17.52
CA ARG A 66 11.89 -3.16 -17.76
C ARG A 66 12.05 -2.69 -19.20
N ALA A 67 12.54 -1.47 -19.38
CA ALA A 67 12.99 -0.98 -20.67
C ALA A 67 14.30 -0.21 -20.54
N SER A 68 15.11 -0.29 -21.60
CA SER A 68 16.31 0.53 -21.73
C SER A 68 15.98 1.76 -22.56
N LEU A 69 15.65 2.84 -21.85
CA LEU A 69 15.45 4.19 -22.40
C LEU A 69 16.78 4.96 -22.51
N LEU A 70 17.80 4.50 -21.77
CA LEU A 70 19.21 4.87 -21.93
C LEU A 70 19.96 3.63 -22.44
N GLU A 71 21.06 3.81 -23.19
CA GLU A 71 21.82 2.71 -23.81
C GLU A 71 22.21 1.62 -22.80
N ASP A 72 22.13 0.36 -23.24
CA ASP A 72 22.54 -0.87 -22.54
C ASP A 72 21.87 -1.20 -21.17
N GLY A 73 20.71 -0.61 -20.88
CA GLY A 73 19.92 -0.95 -19.67
C GLY A 73 19.12 -2.27 -19.77
N PRO A 74 18.54 -2.75 -18.65
CA PRO A 74 17.72 -3.96 -18.62
C PRO A 74 16.45 -3.82 -19.47
N LYS A 75 16.00 -4.94 -20.04
CA LYS A 75 14.80 -5.04 -20.87
C LYS A 75 14.03 -6.30 -20.49
N GLY A 76 12.70 -6.26 -20.55
CA GLY A 76 11.85 -7.41 -20.28
C GLY A 76 11.00 -7.25 -19.02
N MET A 77 10.91 -8.30 -18.21
CA MET A 77 10.06 -8.36 -17.02
C MET A 77 10.84 -9.03 -15.90
N ASP A 78 10.91 -8.38 -14.73
CA ASP A 78 11.34 -9.02 -13.49
C ASP A 78 10.10 -9.56 -12.76
N ILE A 79 10.22 -10.74 -12.17
CA ILE A 79 9.22 -11.32 -11.27
C ILE A 79 9.88 -11.42 -9.90
N ILE A 80 9.30 -10.76 -8.90
CA ILE A 80 9.88 -10.58 -7.56
C ILE A 80 8.92 -11.17 -6.53
N ASP A 81 9.47 -11.91 -5.56
CA ASP A 81 8.77 -12.55 -4.43
C ASP A 81 8.90 -11.82 -3.09
#